data_AF-A0A059DKM4-F1
#
_entry.id   AF-A0A059DKM4-F1
#
_cell.length_a   1.000
_cell.length_b   1.000
_cell.length_c   1.000
_cell.angle_alpha   90.00
_cell.angle_beta   90.00
_cell.angle_gamma   90.00
#
_symmetry.space_group_name_H-M   'P 1'
#
loop_
_entity.id
_entity.type
_entity.pdbx_description
1 polymer ?
#
loop_
_entity_poly.entity_id
_entity_poly.type
_entity_poly.pdbx_seq_one_letter_code
_entity_poly.pdbx_strand_id
1 'polypeptide(L)'
;MENYRGCFVGYAQASNLGRHYPCLLRCPSTMAAAATISPPCALLSYQGLRGALVSTRTFQSAKNQRQCGRAVAAPISAKFDLKPPPYPLDALEPHMSRDTISYHWGKHHRGYVENLNMQIVGTDLDGMSLEDIIILSYNKGDILPSFNNAAQIWNHDFFWESMVPNGGGKPSGDLLELIERDFGSFEKFSAKFRSAASTQFGSGWVWLAYKANRLNVGNAINPRPSDEDKKLVVVKSPNAVNPLVWDYLVSTIHRIAVCHCSLHIHRFI
;
A
#
# COMPACT_ATOMS: atom_id res chain seq x y z
N MET A 1 -34.13 23.11 16.84
CA MET A 1 -33.28 24.11 16.16
C MET A 1 -32.15 24.45 17.11
N GLU A 2 -30.92 24.08 16.80
CA GLU A 2 -29.73 24.72 17.37
C GLU A 2 -28.53 24.47 16.46
N ASN A 3 -27.97 25.54 15.93
CA ASN A 3 -26.83 25.50 15.01
C ASN A 3 -25.53 25.50 15.80
N TYR A 4 -24.58 24.62 15.47
CA TYR A 4 -23.19 24.84 15.84
C TYR A 4 -22.28 24.88 14.61
N ARG A 5 -21.44 25.93 14.59
CA ARG A 5 -20.65 26.36 13.44
C ARG A 5 -19.42 25.47 13.26
N GLY A 6 -18.98 25.31 12.01
CA GLY A 6 -17.78 24.54 11.69
C GLY A 6 -16.49 25.18 12.20
N CYS A 7 -15.47 24.36 12.41
CA CYS A 7 -14.09 24.78 12.67
C CYS A 7 -13.19 24.38 11.50
N PHE A 8 -12.39 25.34 11.02
CA PHE A 8 -11.26 25.09 10.13
C PHE A 8 -10.21 24.23 10.83
N VAL A 9 -9.52 23.36 10.07
CA VAL A 9 -8.23 22.80 10.47
C VAL A 9 -7.22 23.11 9.35
N GLY A 10 -6.17 23.83 9.71
CA GLY A 10 -5.15 24.31 8.77
C GLY A 10 -4.03 23.30 8.52
N TYR A 11 -3.24 23.57 7.48
CA TYR A 11 -1.99 22.86 7.21
C TYR A 11 -0.95 23.14 8.28
N ALA A 12 -0.31 22.09 8.81
CA ALA A 12 0.89 22.21 9.62
C ALA A 12 2.11 21.71 8.82
N GLN A 13 2.94 22.64 8.36
CA GLN A 13 4.28 22.30 7.87
C GLN A 13 5.18 21.93 9.06
N ALA A 14 5.84 20.78 9.01
CA ALA A 14 6.88 20.42 9.97
C ALA A 14 8.23 20.92 9.46
N SER A 15 8.74 21.99 10.08
CA SER A 15 10.07 22.52 9.81
C SER A 15 11.13 21.95 10.76
N ASN A 16 12.33 21.80 10.21
CA ASN A 16 13.60 21.43 10.83
C ASN A 16 13.79 21.89 12.30
N LEU A 17 14.27 21.00 13.18
CA LEU A 17 15.11 21.36 14.33
C LEU A 17 15.80 20.10 14.90
N GLY A 18 17.13 20.09 14.89
CA GLY A 18 17.93 19.08 15.61
C GLY A 18 18.66 19.70 16.79
N ARG A 19 18.88 18.92 17.86
CA ARG A 19 20.06 19.00 18.75
C ARG A 19 20.15 17.79 19.69
N HIS A 20 21.39 17.41 19.99
CA HIS A 20 21.77 16.32 20.90
C HIS A 20 21.51 16.65 22.38
N TYR A 21 21.47 15.62 23.23
CA TYR A 21 22.31 15.49 24.44
C TYR A 21 22.57 13.98 24.75
N PRO A 22 23.61 13.62 25.54
CA PRO A 22 24.30 12.33 25.41
C PRO A 22 23.96 11.30 26.51
N CYS A 23 24.39 10.06 26.30
CA CYS A 23 24.56 9.09 27.38
C CYS A 23 26.01 8.56 27.41
N LEU A 24 26.67 8.72 28.55
CA LEU A 24 28.03 8.23 28.81
C LEU A 24 27.98 6.80 29.33
N LEU A 25 28.82 5.91 28.80
CA LEU A 25 29.35 4.76 29.55
C LEU A 25 30.73 4.37 29.00
N ARG A 26 31.52 3.67 29.83
CA ARG A 26 32.99 3.81 29.89
C ARG A 26 33.70 2.54 29.40
N CYS A 27 34.84 2.70 28.70
CA CYS A 27 35.75 1.59 28.32
C CYS A 27 36.45 0.97 29.57
N PRO A 28 37.09 -0.21 29.44
CA PRO A 28 38.48 -0.29 28.96
C PRO A 28 38.68 -1.34 27.83
N SER A 29 39.42 -1.07 26.74
CA SER A 29 40.89 -0.93 26.61
C SER A 29 41.64 -2.26 26.41
N THR A 30 42.15 -2.48 25.19
CA THR A 30 43.49 -3.07 24.92
C THR A 30 43.97 -2.62 23.54
N MET A 31 45.27 -2.34 23.39
CA MET A 31 45.90 -1.84 22.17
C MET A 31 46.93 -2.84 21.62
N ALA A 32 47.04 -2.91 20.29
CA ALA A 32 48.28 -3.18 19.54
C ALA A 32 48.02 -2.75 18.08
N ALA A 33 48.60 -1.66 17.57
CA ALA A 33 50.00 -1.47 17.15
C ALA A 33 50.22 -1.86 15.67
N ALA A 34 50.84 -0.95 14.92
CA ALA A 34 50.95 -1.00 13.46
C ALA A 34 52.26 -1.64 12.98
N ALA A 35 52.27 -2.10 11.72
CA ALA A 35 53.50 -2.28 10.94
C ALA A 35 53.23 -2.03 9.45
N THR A 36 53.94 -1.05 8.89
CA THR A 36 54.15 -0.88 7.45
C THR A 36 55.26 -1.82 6.96
N ILE A 37 55.29 -2.16 5.65
CA ILE A 37 56.50 -2.39 4.84
C ILE A 37 56.10 -2.60 3.36
N SER A 38 56.96 -2.10 2.46
CA SER A 38 56.98 -2.30 1.00
C SER A 38 58.42 -2.03 0.52
N PRO A 39 58.79 -2.25 -0.78
CA PRO A 39 58.08 -2.95 -1.85
C PRO A 39 58.66 -4.37 -2.07
N PRO A 40 59.64 -4.71 -2.95
CA PRO A 40 60.30 -3.99 -4.06
C PRO A 40 59.56 -4.16 -5.42
N CYS A 41 60.27 -4.04 -6.54
CA CYS A 41 59.82 -3.99 -7.94
C CYS A 41 60.71 -4.90 -8.79
N ALA A 42 60.20 -5.50 -9.87
CA ALA A 42 61.01 -6.17 -10.88
C ALA A 42 60.48 -5.90 -12.30
N LEU A 43 61.21 -5.07 -13.05
CA LEU A 43 61.05 -4.91 -14.50
C LEU A 43 61.84 -6.02 -15.21
N LEU A 44 61.26 -6.64 -16.23
CA LEU A 44 62.03 -7.39 -17.22
C LEU A 44 61.71 -6.90 -18.63
N SER A 45 62.78 -6.48 -19.29
CA SER A 45 62.83 -6.06 -20.68
C SER A 45 62.77 -7.27 -21.62
N TYR A 46 62.21 -7.08 -22.81
CA TYR A 46 62.47 -7.95 -23.95
C TYR A 46 62.87 -7.11 -25.15
N GLN A 47 64.09 -7.33 -25.64
CA GLN A 47 64.59 -6.75 -26.89
C GLN A 47 64.03 -7.53 -28.08
N GLY A 48 63.76 -6.84 -29.19
CA GLY A 48 63.11 -7.43 -30.35
C GLY A 48 64.05 -8.20 -31.29
N LEU A 49 63.45 -8.92 -32.24
CA LEU A 49 64.11 -9.52 -33.39
C LEU A 49 63.29 -9.22 -34.66
N ARG A 50 64.00 -9.07 -35.79
CA ARG A 50 63.46 -8.50 -37.03
C ARG A 50 62.82 -9.56 -37.94
N GLY A 51 61.69 -9.18 -38.53
CA GLY A 51 61.49 -9.21 -39.98
C GLY A 51 61.26 -10.55 -40.69
N ALA A 52 60.02 -10.77 -41.12
CA ALA A 52 59.70 -11.44 -42.37
C ALA A 52 58.46 -10.77 -42.99
N LEU A 53 58.52 -10.36 -44.27
CA LEU A 53 57.36 -9.80 -44.96
C LEU A 53 56.37 -10.93 -45.32
N VAL A 54 55.10 -10.75 -45.00
CA VAL A 54 54.00 -11.57 -45.56
C VAL A 54 52.94 -10.64 -46.14
N SER A 55 52.51 -10.97 -47.35
CA SER A 55 51.60 -10.18 -48.19
C SER A 55 50.26 -9.87 -47.51
N THR A 56 49.89 -8.59 -47.48
CA THR A 56 48.57 -8.12 -47.05
C THR A 56 47.50 -8.47 -48.09
N ARG A 57 46.66 -9.46 -47.77
CA ARG A 57 45.31 -9.59 -48.37
C ARG A 57 44.27 -9.20 -47.34
N THR A 58 43.76 -7.97 -47.48
CA THR A 58 42.78 -7.37 -46.58
C THR A 58 41.40 -8.02 -46.77
N PHE A 59 41.04 -9.00 -45.93
CA PHE A 59 39.66 -9.46 -45.84
C PHE A 59 38.79 -8.41 -45.15
N GLN A 60 38.05 -7.62 -45.93
CA GLN A 60 37.02 -6.73 -45.41
C GLN A 60 35.80 -7.56 -44.94
N SER A 61 35.82 -7.98 -43.68
CA SER A 61 34.62 -8.53 -43.03
C SER A 61 33.63 -7.38 -42.78
N ALA A 62 32.53 -7.37 -43.53
CA ALA A 62 31.48 -6.37 -43.41
C ALA A 62 30.78 -6.51 -42.04
N LYS A 63 31.13 -5.63 -41.10
CA LYS A 63 30.44 -5.51 -39.81
C LYS A 63 29.04 -4.95 -40.04
N ASN A 64 28.09 -5.86 -40.26
CA ASN A 64 26.67 -5.56 -40.34
C ASN A 64 26.16 -5.22 -38.92
N GLN A 65 26.41 -3.98 -38.47
CA GLN A 65 25.86 -3.45 -37.23
C GLN A 65 24.34 -3.31 -37.39
N ARG A 66 23.61 -4.35 -37.00
CA ARG A 66 22.18 -4.21 -36.71
C ARG A 66 22.05 -3.27 -35.53
N GLN A 67 21.76 -2.00 -35.80
CA GLN A 67 21.26 -1.08 -34.79
C GLN A 67 19.96 -1.67 -34.24
N CYS A 68 20.05 -2.27 -33.06
CA CYS A 68 18.88 -2.53 -32.24
C CYS A 68 18.41 -1.16 -31.74
N GLY A 69 17.50 -0.54 -32.50
CA GLY A 69 16.83 0.67 -32.08
C GLY A 69 16.10 0.39 -30.79
N ARG A 70 16.61 0.92 -29.67
CA ARG A 70 15.92 0.85 -28.38
C ARG A 70 14.62 1.62 -28.55
N ALA A 71 13.52 0.90 -28.73
CA ALA A 71 12.20 1.49 -28.80
C ALA A 71 12.01 2.31 -27.53
N VAL A 72 11.88 3.64 -27.69
CA VAL A 72 11.46 4.51 -26.60
C VAL A 72 9.99 4.19 -26.41
N ALA A 73 9.70 3.32 -25.43
CA ALA A 73 8.34 3.12 -24.98
C ALA A 73 7.76 4.50 -24.65
N ALA A 74 6.59 4.81 -25.21
CA ALA A 74 5.87 6.01 -24.80
C ALA A 74 5.69 5.95 -23.27
N PRO A 75 5.82 7.08 -22.54
CA PRO A 75 5.60 7.07 -21.10
C PRO A 75 4.16 6.64 -20.83
N ILE A 76 4.00 5.40 -20.37
CA ILE A 76 2.71 4.88 -19.91
C ILE A 76 2.44 5.63 -18.61
N SER A 77 1.65 6.70 -18.70
CA SER A 77 1.13 7.38 -17.52
C SER A 77 -0.17 6.68 -17.13
N ALA A 78 -0.08 5.75 -16.17
CA ALA A 78 -1.26 5.32 -15.43
C ALA A 78 -1.76 6.51 -14.63
N LYS A 79 -2.93 7.00 -15.01
CA LYS A 79 -3.70 7.92 -14.18
C LYS A 79 -4.85 7.15 -13.59
N PHE A 80 -4.88 7.08 -12.27
CA PHE A 80 -6.06 6.64 -11.54
C PHE A 80 -7.11 7.76 -11.59
N ASP A 81 -8.35 7.37 -11.90
CA ASP A 81 -9.50 8.27 -11.87
C ASP A 81 -10.27 8.12 -10.56
N LEU A 82 -10.87 9.21 -10.09
CA LEU A 82 -11.77 9.19 -8.95
C LEU A 82 -13.10 8.54 -9.34
N LYS A 83 -13.29 7.26 -8.99
CA LYS A 83 -14.57 6.57 -9.19
C LYS A 83 -15.68 7.26 -8.37
N PRO A 84 -16.85 7.56 -8.96
CA PRO A 84 -18.00 8.05 -8.19
C PRO A 84 -18.60 6.94 -7.31
N PRO A 85 -19.28 7.27 -6.20
CA PRO A 85 -20.06 6.28 -5.47
C PRO A 85 -21.17 5.68 -6.36
N PRO A 86 -21.60 4.42 -6.12
CA PRO A 86 -22.61 3.76 -6.96
C PRO A 86 -24.06 4.26 -6.74
N TYR A 87 -24.22 5.45 -6.14
CA TYR A 87 -25.50 6.06 -5.80
C TYR A 87 -25.38 7.60 -5.72
N PRO A 88 -26.49 8.36 -5.84
CA PRO A 88 -26.50 9.81 -5.62
C PRO A 88 -25.97 10.21 -4.24
N LEU A 89 -25.37 11.40 -4.14
CA LEU A 89 -24.67 11.84 -2.93
C LEU A 89 -25.59 12.04 -1.70
N ASP A 90 -26.90 12.13 -1.88
CA ASP A 90 -27.93 12.22 -0.83
C ASP A 90 -28.62 10.87 -0.54
N ALA A 91 -28.36 9.82 -1.31
CA ALA A 91 -29.11 8.57 -1.25
C ALA A 91 -28.87 7.71 0.00
N LEU A 92 -27.95 8.10 0.89
CA LEU A 92 -27.70 7.48 2.19
C LEU A 92 -28.32 8.27 3.36
N GLU A 93 -29.05 9.37 3.11
CA GLU A 93 -29.75 10.09 4.16
C GLU A 93 -30.92 9.26 4.74
N PRO A 94 -31.22 9.35 6.04
CA PRO A 94 -30.63 10.23 7.06
C PRO A 94 -29.39 9.63 7.77
N HIS A 95 -28.85 8.50 7.28
CA HIS A 95 -27.75 7.79 7.93
C HIS A 95 -26.40 8.46 7.66
N MET A 96 -26.11 8.81 6.39
CA MET A 96 -24.99 9.66 5.98
C MET A 96 -25.52 10.91 5.27
N SER A 97 -25.12 12.10 5.70
CA SER A 97 -25.51 13.34 5.02
C SER A 97 -24.81 13.52 3.68
N ARG A 98 -25.47 14.22 2.75
CA ARG A 98 -24.88 14.65 1.49
C ARG A 98 -23.59 15.43 1.65
N ASP A 99 -23.47 16.27 2.68
CA ASP A 99 -22.26 17.03 2.99
C ASP A 99 -21.10 16.10 3.37
N THR A 100 -21.37 15.06 4.17
CA THR A 100 -20.37 14.04 4.53
C THR A 100 -19.82 13.36 3.28
N ILE A 101 -20.69 12.88 2.39
CA ILE A 101 -20.25 12.21 1.15
C ILE A 101 -19.53 13.20 0.23
N SER A 102 -20.06 14.42 0.08
CA SER A 102 -19.45 15.47 -0.77
C SER A 102 -18.04 15.86 -0.32
N TYR A 103 -17.74 15.80 0.98
CA TYR A 103 -16.40 16.07 1.51
C TYR A 103 -15.52 14.81 1.53
N HIS A 104 -16.06 13.66 1.96
CA HIS A 104 -15.32 12.41 2.10
C HIS A 104 -14.92 11.82 0.74
N TRP A 105 -15.86 11.70 -0.20
CA TRP A 105 -15.55 11.36 -1.58
C TRP A 105 -14.93 12.56 -2.32
N GLY A 106 -15.62 13.71 -2.31
CA GLY A 106 -15.29 14.84 -3.16
C GLY A 106 -14.11 15.70 -2.71
N LYS A 107 -13.48 15.43 -1.57
CA LYS A 107 -12.19 16.04 -1.16
C LYS A 107 -11.18 15.00 -0.70
N HIS A 108 -11.48 14.17 0.30
CA HIS A 108 -10.51 13.23 0.83
C HIS A 108 -10.14 12.14 -0.18
N HIS A 109 -11.11 11.43 -0.74
CA HIS A 109 -10.85 10.40 -1.74
C HIS A 109 -10.16 10.99 -2.99
N ARG A 110 -10.63 12.14 -3.49
CA ARG A 110 -9.96 12.86 -4.59
C ARG A 110 -8.49 13.18 -4.29
N GLY A 111 -8.19 13.69 -3.09
CA GLY A 111 -6.83 14.03 -2.70
C GLY A 111 -5.88 12.83 -2.71
N TYR A 112 -6.36 11.64 -2.32
CA TYR A 112 -5.54 10.42 -2.44
C TYR A 112 -5.25 10.06 -3.90
N VAL A 113 -6.24 10.17 -4.80
CA VAL A 113 -6.07 9.94 -6.25
C VAL A 113 -5.07 10.93 -6.87
N GLU A 114 -5.25 12.22 -6.62
CA GLU A 114 -4.37 13.29 -7.11
C GLU A 114 -2.93 13.11 -6.60
N ASN A 115 -2.75 12.81 -5.31
CA ASN A 115 -1.45 12.58 -4.71
C ASN A 115 -0.77 11.31 -5.24
N LEU A 116 -1.49 10.19 -5.41
CA LEU A 116 -0.89 8.99 -5.98
C LEU A 116 -0.40 9.23 -7.40
N ASN A 117 -1.22 9.87 -8.25
CA ASN A 117 -0.86 10.19 -9.62
C ASN A 117 0.41 11.06 -9.68
N MET A 118 0.59 12.02 -8.75
CA MET A 118 1.83 12.79 -8.65
C MET A 118 3.04 11.98 -8.15
N GLN A 119 2.82 10.93 -7.36
CA GLN A 119 3.89 10.10 -6.80
C GLN A 119 4.42 9.03 -7.76
N ILE A 120 3.58 8.51 -8.66
CA ILE A 120 3.96 7.37 -9.53
C ILE A 120 4.45 7.77 -10.92
N VAL A 121 4.10 8.97 -11.42
CA VAL A 121 4.42 9.39 -12.79
C VAL A 121 5.93 9.32 -13.06
N GLY A 122 6.31 8.53 -14.08
CA GLY A 122 7.71 8.32 -14.45
C GLY A 122 8.53 7.45 -13.48
N THR A 123 7.88 6.76 -12.54
CA THR A 123 8.52 5.74 -11.68
C THR A 123 8.22 4.33 -12.20
N ASP A 124 8.87 3.31 -11.63
CA ASP A 124 8.55 1.90 -11.95
C ASP A 124 7.13 1.47 -11.52
N LEU A 125 6.41 2.30 -10.74
CA LEU A 125 5.00 2.09 -10.38
C LEU A 125 4.03 2.61 -11.46
N ASP A 126 4.52 3.37 -12.45
CA ASP A 126 3.70 3.87 -13.53
C ASP A 126 3.26 2.72 -14.46
N GLY A 127 1.99 2.70 -14.85
CA GLY A 127 1.39 1.58 -15.59
C GLY A 127 0.92 0.38 -14.75
N MET A 128 1.18 0.32 -13.44
CA MET A 128 0.75 -0.79 -12.58
C MET A 128 -0.73 -0.70 -12.15
N SER A 129 -1.31 -1.82 -11.73
CA SER A 129 -2.63 -1.82 -11.08
C SER A 129 -2.57 -1.20 -9.68
N LEU A 130 -3.70 -0.73 -9.15
CA LEU A 130 -3.75 -0.13 -7.82
C LEU A 130 -3.36 -1.16 -6.75
N GLU A 131 -3.85 -2.39 -6.89
CA GLU A 131 -3.55 -3.54 -6.04
C GLU A 131 -2.05 -3.88 -6.05
N ASP A 132 -1.41 -3.93 -7.22
CA ASP A 132 0.04 -4.21 -7.33
C ASP A 132 0.85 -3.12 -6.63
N ILE A 133 0.49 -1.85 -6.83
CA ILE A 133 1.13 -0.72 -6.14
C ILE A 133 0.98 -0.88 -4.63
N ILE A 134 -0.19 -1.23 -4.11
CA ILE A 134 -0.42 -1.46 -2.67
C ILE A 134 0.49 -2.57 -2.13
N ILE A 135 0.54 -3.73 -2.80
CA ILE A 135 1.35 -4.88 -2.36
C ILE A 135 2.86 -4.59 -2.43
N LEU A 136 3.32 -3.90 -3.48
CA LEU A 136 4.73 -3.54 -3.64
C LEU A 136 5.14 -2.46 -2.63
N SER A 137 4.37 -1.37 -2.54
CA SER A 137 4.67 -0.24 -1.65
C SER A 137 4.46 -0.52 -0.17
N TYR A 138 3.73 -1.58 0.21
CA TYR A 138 3.70 -2.04 1.59
C TYR A 138 5.06 -2.57 2.07
N ASN A 139 5.86 -3.15 1.16
CA ASN A 139 7.25 -3.54 1.38
C ASN A 139 7.46 -4.28 2.74
N LYS A 140 6.63 -5.29 3.01
CA LYS A 140 6.66 -6.12 4.24
C LYS A 140 6.56 -5.33 5.55
N GLY A 141 5.94 -4.15 5.52
CA GLY A 141 5.77 -3.25 6.66
C GLY A 141 6.77 -2.08 6.71
N ASP A 142 7.80 -2.09 5.85
CA ASP A 142 8.71 -0.94 5.64
C ASP A 142 8.12 0.00 4.57
N ILE A 143 6.99 0.62 4.94
CA ILE A 143 6.03 1.28 4.05
C ILE A 143 6.67 2.38 3.18
N LEU A 144 6.56 2.25 1.86
CA LEU A 144 7.01 3.24 0.88
C LEU A 144 6.01 4.41 0.73
N PRO A 145 6.45 5.61 0.27
CA PRO A 145 5.62 6.82 0.25
C PRO A 145 4.30 6.75 -0.54
N SER A 146 4.22 5.90 -1.57
CA SER A 146 3.03 5.71 -2.41
C SER A 146 1.92 4.89 -1.73
N PHE A 147 2.27 4.06 -0.74
CA PHE A 147 1.35 3.11 -0.11
C PHE A 147 0.12 3.79 0.49
N ASN A 148 0.31 4.86 1.27
CA ASN A 148 -0.80 5.49 1.99
C ASN A 148 -1.85 6.06 1.03
N ASN A 149 -1.45 6.63 -0.10
CA ASN A 149 -2.40 7.12 -1.10
C ASN A 149 -3.05 5.96 -1.86
N ALA A 150 -2.27 4.99 -2.35
CA ALA A 150 -2.79 3.84 -3.09
C ALA A 150 -3.78 3.01 -2.26
N ALA A 151 -3.41 2.64 -1.04
CA ALA A 151 -4.25 1.87 -0.16
C ALA A 151 -5.50 2.65 0.26
N GLN A 152 -5.41 3.98 0.49
CA GLN A 152 -6.60 4.77 0.79
C GLN A 152 -7.57 4.88 -0.40
N ILE A 153 -7.10 4.97 -1.66
CA ILE A 153 -8.00 4.93 -2.83
C ILE A 153 -8.81 3.63 -2.81
N TRP A 154 -8.11 2.49 -2.71
CA TRP A 154 -8.76 1.17 -2.68
C TRP A 154 -9.71 1.02 -1.48
N ASN A 155 -9.32 1.50 -0.30
CA ASN A 155 -10.18 1.46 0.89
C ASN A 155 -11.47 2.28 0.70
N HIS A 156 -11.40 3.42 0.02
CA HIS A 156 -12.56 4.28 -0.22
C HIS A 156 -13.44 3.73 -1.34
N ASP A 157 -12.87 3.25 -2.46
CA ASP A 157 -13.61 2.49 -3.48
C ASP A 157 -14.44 1.37 -2.82
N PHE A 158 -13.77 0.53 -2.03
CA PHE A 158 -14.41 -0.57 -1.32
C PHE A 158 -15.48 -0.09 -0.32
N PHE A 159 -15.25 1.04 0.36
CA PHE A 159 -16.21 1.62 1.32
C PHE A 159 -17.50 2.11 0.64
N TRP A 160 -17.39 2.82 -0.49
CA TRP A 160 -18.58 3.27 -1.22
C TRP A 160 -19.36 2.07 -1.80
N GLU A 161 -18.67 1.02 -2.22
CA GLU A 161 -19.29 -0.25 -2.65
C GLU A 161 -19.83 -1.12 -1.49
N SER A 162 -19.47 -0.80 -0.23
CA SER A 162 -19.97 -1.50 0.97
C SER A 162 -21.32 -0.98 1.47
N MET A 163 -21.86 0.06 0.84
CA MET A 163 -23.12 0.71 1.24
C MET A 163 -24.09 0.77 0.06
N VAL A 164 -25.39 0.71 0.36
CA VAL A 164 -26.46 0.93 -0.61
C VAL A 164 -27.61 1.71 0.03
N PRO A 165 -28.36 2.53 -0.73
CA PRO A 165 -29.58 3.16 -0.25
C PRO A 165 -30.57 2.13 0.29
N ASN A 166 -31.17 2.39 1.45
CA ASN A 166 -32.07 1.46 2.16
C ASN A 166 -31.46 0.06 2.46
N GLY A 167 -30.12 -0.03 2.54
CA GLY A 167 -29.41 -1.26 2.91
C GLY A 167 -29.49 -1.60 4.41
N GLY A 168 -28.68 -2.58 4.81
CA GLY A 168 -28.66 -3.13 6.18
C GLY A 168 -29.52 -4.39 6.30
N GLY A 169 -30.03 -4.65 7.51
CA GLY A 169 -30.69 -5.93 7.84
C GLY A 169 -29.68 -7.07 8.04
N LYS A 170 -30.15 -8.32 7.89
CA LYS A 170 -29.29 -9.51 7.89
C LYS A 170 -28.86 -9.86 6.45
N PRO A 171 -27.62 -10.31 6.21
CA PRO A 171 -27.25 -10.93 4.94
C PRO A 171 -28.02 -12.25 4.75
N SER A 172 -27.97 -12.80 3.55
CA SER A 172 -28.61 -14.08 3.18
C SER A 172 -27.65 -14.98 2.38
N GLY A 173 -28.06 -16.24 2.18
CA GLY A 173 -27.25 -17.25 1.48
C GLY A 173 -25.90 -17.49 2.14
N ASP A 174 -24.90 -17.83 1.31
CA ASP A 174 -23.56 -18.24 1.70
C ASP A 174 -22.89 -17.33 2.75
N LEU A 175 -23.11 -16.01 2.70
CA LEU A 175 -22.53 -15.12 3.73
C LEU A 175 -23.15 -15.36 5.10
N LEU A 176 -24.47 -15.51 5.19
CA LEU A 176 -25.12 -15.75 6.48
C LEU A 176 -24.64 -17.09 7.07
N GLU A 177 -24.57 -18.14 6.24
CA GLU A 177 -24.06 -19.45 6.65
C GLU A 177 -22.62 -19.37 7.16
N LEU A 178 -21.73 -18.67 6.46
CA LEU A 178 -20.35 -18.45 6.91
C LEU A 178 -20.28 -17.62 8.20
N ILE A 179 -21.14 -16.61 8.37
CA ILE A 179 -21.21 -15.81 9.59
C ILE A 179 -21.70 -16.64 10.78
N GLU A 180 -22.73 -17.46 10.59
CA GLU A 180 -23.27 -18.33 11.64
C GLU A 180 -22.27 -19.44 12.00
N ARG A 181 -21.56 -19.99 11.01
CA ARG A 181 -20.45 -20.95 11.23
C ARG A 181 -19.30 -20.35 12.05
N ASP A 182 -18.84 -19.15 11.69
CA ASP A 182 -17.58 -18.59 12.24
C ASP A 182 -17.77 -17.71 13.48
N PHE A 183 -18.96 -17.14 13.68
CA PHE A 183 -19.29 -16.30 14.85
C PHE A 183 -20.43 -16.86 15.72
N GLY A 184 -21.09 -17.92 15.29
CA GLY A 184 -22.18 -18.60 16.02
C GLY A 184 -23.56 -17.94 15.90
N SER A 185 -23.64 -16.66 15.49
CA SER A 185 -24.86 -16.01 15.00
C SER A 185 -24.54 -14.65 14.35
N PHE A 186 -25.46 -14.11 13.55
CA PHE A 186 -25.35 -12.75 13.01
C PHE A 186 -25.22 -11.68 14.11
N GLU A 187 -25.96 -11.81 15.21
CA GLU A 187 -25.93 -10.87 16.34
C GLU A 187 -24.56 -10.87 17.03
N LYS A 188 -23.94 -12.04 17.20
CA LYS A 188 -22.57 -12.18 17.74
C LYS A 188 -21.54 -11.55 16.81
N PHE A 189 -21.64 -11.78 15.50
CA PHE A 189 -20.84 -11.10 14.50
C PHE A 189 -21.00 -9.58 14.58
N SER A 190 -22.24 -9.09 14.54
CA SER A 190 -22.58 -7.67 14.55
C SER A 190 -22.07 -6.97 15.82
N ALA A 191 -22.26 -7.59 17.00
CA ALA A 191 -21.72 -7.09 18.26
C ALA A 191 -20.18 -7.04 18.27
N LYS A 192 -19.51 -8.06 17.74
CA LYS A 192 -18.04 -8.10 17.59
C LYS A 192 -17.54 -7.03 16.62
N PHE A 193 -18.24 -6.82 15.51
CA PHE A 193 -17.90 -5.81 14.50
C PHE A 193 -18.11 -4.38 15.02
N ARG A 194 -19.24 -4.10 15.71
CA ARG A 194 -19.49 -2.85 16.46
C ARG A 194 -18.38 -2.57 17.49
N SER A 195 -18.03 -3.58 18.29
CA SER A 195 -16.99 -3.45 19.32
C SER A 195 -15.62 -3.16 18.70
N ALA A 196 -15.28 -3.82 17.58
CA ALA A 196 -14.06 -3.53 16.85
C ALA A 196 -14.03 -2.08 16.31
N ALA A 197 -15.12 -1.62 15.68
CA ALA A 197 -15.22 -0.26 15.14
C ALA A 197 -15.15 0.83 16.22
N SER A 198 -15.83 0.63 17.36
CA SER A 198 -15.81 1.57 18.49
C SER A 198 -14.52 1.55 19.32
N THR A 199 -13.68 0.51 19.17
CA THR A 199 -12.38 0.39 19.86
C THR A 199 -11.20 0.59 18.91
N GLN A 200 -11.41 1.05 17.69
CA GLN A 200 -10.32 1.48 16.82
C GLN A 200 -9.77 2.82 17.35
N PHE A 201 -8.49 2.84 17.72
CA PHE A 201 -7.85 4.06 18.23
C PHE A 201 -7.16 4.82 17.10
N GLY A 202 -7.48 6.10 16.96
CA GLY A 202 -7.01 6.92 15.85
C GLY A 202 -7.56 6.47 14.49
N SER A 203 -7.04 7.06 13.41
CA SER A 203 -7.46 6.72 12.06
C SER A 203 -7.19 5.24 11.72
N GLY A 204 -8.19 4.56 11.16
CA GLY A 204 -8.07 3.18 10.74
C GLY A 204 -9.35 2.62 10.13
N TRP A 205 -9.41 1.31 9.98
CA TRP A 205 -10.53 0.60 9.36
C TRP A 205 -10.87 -0.68 10.11
N VAL A 206 -12.10 -1.12 9.98
CA VAL A 206 -12.57 -2.43 10.45
C VAL A 206 -13.19 -3.20 9.31
N TRP A 207 -12.78 -4.46 9.16
CA TRP A 207 -13.10 -5.31 8.01
C TRP A 207 -13.74 -6.61 8.47
N LEU A 208 -14.73 -7.09 7.74
CA LEU A 208 -15.04 -8.52 7.66
C LEU A 208 -14.23 -9.08 6.48
N ALA A 209 -13.23 -9.88 6.78
CA ALA A 209 -12.38 -10.51 5.78
C ALA A 209 -12.43 -12.03 5.95
N TYR A 210 -12.35 -12.76 4.85
CA TYR A 210 -12.11 -14.19 4.85
C TYR A 210 -10.60 -14.43 4.88
N LYS A 211 -10.07 -14.89 6.03
CA LYS A 211 -8.70 -15.36 6.09
C LYS A 211 -8.63 -16.65 5.26
N ALA A 212 -7.75 -16.66 4.28
CA ALA A 212 -7.58 -17.78 3.35
C ALA A 212 -6.26 -18.52 3.60
N ASN A 213 -6.29 -19.83 3.41
CA ASN A 213 -5.17 -20.74 3.61
C ASN A 213 -4.20 -20.69 2.40
N ARG A 214 -3.59 -19.51 2.16
CA ARG A 214 -2.77 -19.19 0.97
C ARG A 214 -1.38 -18.65 1.33
N LEU A 215 -0.42 -18.89 0.43
CA LEU A 215 1.00 -18.52 0.52
C LEU A 215 1.42 -17.58 -0.63
N ASN A 216 0.47 -16.96 -1.34
CA ASN A 216 0.68 -16.60 -2.74
C ASN A 216 1.19 -15.17 -2.98
N VAL A 217 1.36 -14.36 -1.94
CA VAL A 217 1.76 -12.95 -2.09
C VAL A 217 3.06 -12.67 -1.33
N GLY A 218 4.18 -12.64 -2.05
CA GLY A 218 5.54 -12.58 -1.46
C GLY A 218 5.90 -11.33 -0.65
N ASN A 219 5.08 -10.28 -0.72
CA ASN A 219 5.17 -9.06 0.09
C ASN A 219 4.03 -8.89 1.10
N ALA A 220 3.02 -9.76 1.08
CA ALA A 220 1.97 -9.77 2.10
C ALA A 220 2.46 -10.48 3.37
N ILE A 221 1.94 -10.07 4.52
CA ILE A 221 2.20 -10.70 5.81
C ILE A 221 1.08 -11.70 6.09
N ASN A 222 1.22 -12.91 5.55
CA ASN A 222 0.46 -14.10 5.98
C ASN A 222 1.42 -15.22 6.41
N PRO A 223 1.94 -15.19 7.66
CA PRO A 223 2.98 -16.12 8.10
C PRO A 223 2.43 -17.53 8.35
N ARG A 224 2.54 -18.37 7.31
CA ARG A 224 2.21 -19.82 7.26
C ARG A 224 0.69 -20.13 7.36
N PRO A 225 0.10 -20.75 6.33
CA PRO A 225 -1.27 -21.22 6.38
C PRO A 225 -1.45 -22.32 7.43
N SER A 226 -2.57 -22.26 8.13
CA SER A 226 -3.05 -23.25 9.09
C SER A 226 -4.53 -23.55 8.83
N ASP A 227 -5.06 -24.67 9.33
CA ASP A 227 -6.49 -24.96 9.18
C ASP A 227 -7.42 -23.97 9.92
N GLU A 228 -6.87 -23.15 10.80
CA GLU A 228 -7.55 -21.98 11.36
C GLU A 228 -7.80 -20.85 10.34
N ASP A 229 -7.18 -20.91 9.17
CA ASP A 229 -7.16 -19.86 8.13
C ASP A 229 -8.15 -20.16 7.00
N LYS A 230 -9.33 -20.69 7.37
CA LYS A 230 -10.45 -20.98 6.46
C LYS A 230 -11.76 -20.34 6.95
N LYS A 231 -11.65 -19.21 7.66
CA LYS A 231 -12.73 -18.55 8.41
C LYS A 231 -12.82 -17.05 8.15
N LEU A 232 -14.03 -16.52 8.28
CA LEU A 232 -14.28 -15.10 8.44
C LEU A 232 -13.65 -14.59 9.73
N VAL A 233 -13.03 -13.42 9.64
CA VAL A 233 -12.39 -12.71 10.74
C VAL A 233 -12.84 -11.24 10.73
N VAL A 234 -13.11 -10.71 11.92
CA VAL A 234 -13.23 -9.26 12.14
C VAL A 234 -11.83 -8.75 12.50
N VAL A 235 -11.28 -7.89 11.66
CA VAL A 235 -9.91 -7.36 11.83
C VAL A 235 -9.92 -5.83 11.81
N LYS A 236 -9.04 -5.23 12.62
CA LYS A 236 -8.79 -3.80 12.66
C LYS A 236 -7.46 -3.50 11.99
N SER A 237 -7.37 -2.40 11.25
CA SER A 237 -6.14 -1.94 10.63
C SER A 237 -5.87 -0.46 10.92
N PRO A 238 -4.62 -0.05 11.18
CA PRO A 238 -4.27 1.35 11.38
C PRO A 238 -4.11 2.09 10.04
N ASN A 239 -4.47 3.36 10.04
CA ASN A 239 -4.30 4.28 8.91
C ASN A 239 -4.86 3.73 7.57
N ALA A 240 -3.98 3.39 6.62
CA ALA A 240 -4.32 2.94 5.28
C ALA A 240 -4.23 1.41 5.09
N VAL A 241 -3.68 0.67 6.06
CA VAL A 241 -3.47 -0.78 5.95
C VAL A 241 -4.80 -1.50 5.70
N ASN A 242 -4.81 -2.51 4.86
CA ASN A 242 -6.03 -3.20 4.44
C ASN A 242 -5.81 -4.72 4.20
N PRO A 243 -6.86 -5.52 3.97
CA PRO A 243 -6.74 -6.97 3.88
C PRO A 243 -5.86 -7.49 2.73
N LEU A 244 -5.59 -6.70 1.68
CA LEU A 244 -4.74 -7.12 0.56
C LEU A 244 -3.32 -7.45 1.04
N VAL A 245 -2.75 -6.62 1.93
CA VAL A 245 -1.38 -6.83 2.44
C VAL A 245 -1.27 -8.00 3.44
N TRP A 246 -2.36 -8.71 3.68
CA TRP A 246 -2.42 -9.93 4.49
C TRP A 246 -2.81 -11.18 3.67
N ASP A 247 -2.97 -11.07 2.33
CA ASP A 247 -3.55 -12.13 1.46
C ASP A 247 -4.94 -12.61 1.96
N TYR A 248 -5.72 -11.70 2.55
CA TYR A 248 -7.07 -11.97 3.01
C TYR A 248 -8.07 -11.53 1.95
N LEU A 249 -9.06 -12.38 1.68
CA LEU A 249 -10.12 -12.08 0.72
C LEU A 249 -11.19 -11.24 1.42
N VAL A 250 -11.42 -10.02 0.94
CA VAL A 250 -12.66 -9.30 1.24
C VAL A 250 -13.80 -9.87 0.40
N SER A 251 -14.98 -10.04 0.99
CA SER A 251 -16.14 -10.58 0.27
C SER A 251 -16.57 -9.61 -0.84
N THR A 252 -16.43 -10.03 -2.10
CA THR A 252 -16.78 -9.23 -3.28
C THR A 252 -18.29 -9.06 -3.46
N ILE A 253 -19.07 -10.01 -2.92
CA ILE A 253 -20.53 -10.07 -2.99
C ILE A 253 -21.17 -9.31 -1.81
N HIS A 254 -20.50 -9.28 -0.66
CA HIS A 254 -21.00 -8.65 0.56
C HIS A 254 -19.88 -7.86 1.24
N ARG A 255 -19.59 -6.69 0.69
CA ARG A 255 -18.48 -5.82 1.10
C ARG A 255 -18.82 -5.18 2.44
N ILE A 256 -18.02 -5.44 3.47
CA ILE A 256 -18.19 -4.85 4.81
C ILE A 256 -16.85 -4.29 5.28
N ALA A 257 -16.69 -2.98 5.07
CA ALA A 257 -15.65 -2.17 5.70
C ALA A 257 -16.28 -0.96 6.38
N VAL A 258 -15.76 -0.58 7.54
CA VAL A 258 -16.08 0.69 8.19
C VAL A 258 -14.80 1.51 8.31
N CYS A 259 -14.84 2.71 7.72
CA CYS A 259 -13.84 3.74 7.97
C CYS A 259 -13.99 4.22 9.42
N HIS A 260 -12.91 4.23 10.19
CA HIS A 260 -12.82 4.98 11.43
C HIS A 260 -11.87 6.16 11.21
N CYS A 261 -12.38 7.20 10.57
CA CYS A 261 -11.80 8.54 10.65
C CYS A 261 -12.56 9.30 11.75
N SER A 262 -11.94 10.24 12.47
CA SER A 262 -12.51 10.91 13.65
C SER A 262 -13.76 11.79 13.39
N LEU A 263 -14.39 11.69 12.22
CA LEU A 263 -15.68 12.28 11.88
C LEU A 263 -16.77 11.19 11.83
N HIS A 264 -17.37 10.91 13.00
CA HIS A 264 -18.81 10.61 13.13
C HIS A 264 -19.40 9.38 12.36
N ILE A 265 -18.76 8.19 12.43
CA ILE A 265 -19.28 6.94 11.84
C ILE A 265 -19.88 5.99 12.91
N HIS A 266 -20.57 6.55 13.92
CA HIS A 266 -21.22 5.76 14.99
C HIS A 266 -22.67 5.31 14.67
N ARG A 267 -23.17 5.47 13.43
CA ARG A 267 -24.57 5.20 13.04
C ARG A 267 -24.77 4.10 11.97
N PHE A 268 -23.72 3.40 11.57
CA PHE A 268 -23.73 2.51 10.38
C PHE A 268 -23.62 1.01 10.68
N ILE A 269 -23.80 0.58 11.93
CA ILE A 269 -23.68 -0.83 12.33
C ILE A 269 -24.84 -1.21 13.23
#